data_AF-A0A7Z9FZE5-F1
#
_entry.id   AF-A0A7Z9FZE5-F1
#
_cell.length_a   1.000
_cell.length_b   1.000
_cell.length_c   1.000
_cell.angle_alpha   90.00
_cell.angle_beta   90.00
_cell.angle_gamma   90.00
#
_symmetry.space_group_name_H-M   'P 1'
#
loop_
_entity.id
_entity.type
_entity.pdbx_description
1 polymer ?
#
loop_
_entity_poly.entity_id
_entity_poly.type
_entity_poly.pdbx_seq_one_letter_code
_entity_poly.pdbx_strand_id
1 'polypeptide(L)' 'MDNVLPDWFSENGAGSTPSDRKFHLLLNLAIGGRFPGPPDLMTSFPAQMMVDYVRVYQKRES' A
#
# COMPACT_ATOMS: atom_id res chain seq x y z
N MET A 1 -18.12 23.44 -21.28
CA MET A 1 -17.23 22.97 -20.20
C MET A 1 -17.82 21.65 -19.79
N ASP A 2 -17.29 20.58 -20.37
CA ASP A 2 -17.88 19.26 -20.19
C ASP A 2 -17.39 18.76 -18.83
N ASN A 3 -18.34 18.58 -17.90
CA ASN A 3 -18.09 17.98 -16.59
C ASN A 3 -17.82 16.48 -16.76
N VAL A 4 -16.69 16.16 -17.39
CA VAL A 4 -16.18 14.80 -17.44
C VAL A 4 -15.54 14.52 -16.09
N LEU A 5 -16.18 13.67 -15.30
CA LEU A 5 -15.63 13.18 -14.05
C LEU A 5 -14.30 12.46 -14.35
N PRO A 6 -13.25 12.68 -13.56
CA PRO A 6 -11.95 12.07 -13.82
C PRO A 6 -12.00 10.55 -13.63
N ASP A 7 -11.22 9.79 -14.42
CA ASP A 7 -11.19 8.31 -14.47
C ASP A 7 -10.98 7.59 -13.12
N TRP A 8 -10.64 8.32 -12.06
CA TRP A 8 -10.56 7.78 -10.70
C TRP A 8 -11.91 7.79 -9.95
N PHE A 9 -12.95 8.41 -10.49
CA PHE A 9 -14.29 8.47 -9.91
C PHE A 9 -15.24 7.54 -10.67
N SER A 10 -15.90 6.63 -9.95
CA SER A 10 -16.92 5.74 -10.51
C SER A 10 -18.22 5.90 -9.73
N GLU A 11 -19.24 6.48 -10.36
CA GLU A 11 -20.55 6.64 -9.73
C GLU A 11 -21.27 5.30 -9.52
N ASN A 12 -20.92 4.25 -10.29
CA ASN A 12 -21.62 2.95 -10.27
C ASN A 12 -20.73 1.72 -10.60
N GLY A 13 -19.40 1.81 -10.42
CA GLY A 13 -18.47 0.69 -10.68
C GLY A 13 -18.20 0.38 -12.18
N ALA A 14 -18.66 1.23 -13.10
CA ALA A 14 -18.58 1.01 -14.54
C ALA A 14 -17.24 1.44 -15.19
N GLY A 15 -16.16 1.56 -14.41
CA GLY A 15 -14.82 1.93 -14.90
C GLY A 15 -13.72 1.24 -14.08
N SER A 16 -12.52 1.10 -14.64
CA SER A 16 -11.39 0.43 -13.98
C SER A 16 -11.00 1.21 -12.73
N THR A 17 -11.31 0.67 -11.55
CA THR A 17 -10.85 1.24 -10.29
C THR A 17 -9.34 1.08 -10.17
N PRO A 18 -8.64 1.93 -9.40
CA PRO A 18 -7.20 1.77 -9.17
C PRO A 18 -6.79 0.40 -8.61
N SER A 19 -7.73 -0.33 -7.99
CA SER A 19 -7.58 -1.70 -7.49
C SER A 19 -7.65 -2.80 -8.56
N ASP A 20 -8.15 -2.51 -9.77
CA ASP A 20 -8.39 -3.53 -10.82
C ASP A 20 -7.15 -3.85 -11.67
N ARG A 21 -5.96 -3.67 -11.11
CA ARG A 21 -4.68 -3.91 -11.78
C ARG A 21 -3.77 -4.78 -10.92
N LYS A 22 -2.74 -5.35 -11.54
CA LYS A 22 -1.72 -6.11 -10.82
C LYS A 22 -0.91 -5.19 -9.90
N PHE A 23 -0.71 -5.61 -8.66
CA PHE A 23 0.13 -4.92 -7.67
C PHE A 23 1.36 -5.76 -7.34
N HIS A 24 2.36 -5.10 -6.75
CA HIS A 24 3.56 -5.71 -6.20
C HIS A 24 3.57 -5.53 -4.68
N LEU A 25 4.23 -6.45 -3.98
CA LEU A 25 4.48 -6.31 -2.56
C LEU A 25 5.72 -5.46 -2.34
N LEU A 26 5.63 -4.48 -1.43
CA LEU A 26 6.75 -3.69 -0.94
C LEU A 26 6.82 -3.88 0.58
N LEU A 27 7.95 -4.38 1.06
CA LEU A 27 8.24 -4.53 2.48
C LEU A 27 9.47 -3.67 2.80
N ASN A 28 9.32 -2.73 3.72
CA ASN A 28 10.40 -1.85 4.15
C ASN A 28 10.29 -1.52 5.63
N LEU A 29 11.43 -1.33 6.29
CA LEU A 29 11.51 -0.79 7.65
C LEU A 29 11.90 0.69 7.56
N ALA A 30 10.90 1.56 7.52
CA ALA A 30 11.15 3.01 7.53
C ALA A 30 11.53 3.47 8.96
N ILE A 31 12.57 4.30 9.05
CA ILE A 31 12.99 4.98 10.27
C ILE A 31 12.92 6.47 9.99
N GLY A 32 12.08 7.20 10.71
CA GLY A 32 11.88 8.62 10.45
C GLY A 32 10.81 8.93 9.39
N GLY A 33 10.45 10.21 9.29
CA GLY A 33 9.52 10.73 8.29
C GLY A 33 8.49 11.71 8.88
N ARG A 34 7.69 12.34 8.02
CA ARG A 34 6.66 13.29 8.46
C ARG A 34 5.60 12.62 9.36
N PHE A 35 5.28 11.36 9.08
CA PHE A 35 4.30 10.60 9.86
C PHE A 35 4.86 10.08 11.19
N PRO A 36 5.94 9.30 11.21
CA PRO A 36 6.47 8.75 12.48
C PRO A 36 7.28 9.77 13.30
N GLY A 37 7.64 10.92 12.73
CA GLY A 37 8.61 11.85 13.32
C GLY A 37 10.06 11.35 13.16
N PRO A 38 11.07 12.18 13.40
CA PRO A 38 12.46 11.77 13.37
C PRO A 38 12.79 10.85 14.56
N PRO A 39 13.77 9.92 14.43
CA PRO A 39 14.29 9.19 15.58
C PRO A 39 14.95 10.14 16.58
N ASP A 40 14.91 9.77 17.86
CA ASP A 40 15.45 10.53 18.99
C ASP A 40 16.47 9.70 19.80
N LEU A 41 16.94 10.27 20.91
CA LEU A 41 17.92 9.62 21.80
C LEU A 41 17.42 8.33 22.46
N MET A 42 16.09 8.11 22.48
CA MET A 42 15.48 6.90 23.01
C MET A 42 15.30 5.83 21.93
N THR A 43 15.52 6.17 20.67
CA THR A 43 15.38 5.24 19.55
C THR A 43 16.53 4.24 19.56
N SER A 44 16.19 2.96 19.80
CA SER A 44 17.18 1.88 19.91
C SER A 44 17.61 1.34 18.55
N PHE A 45 18.92 1.11 18.39
CA PHE A 45 19.52 0.53 17.19
C PHE A 45 20.49 -0.61 17.54
N PRO A 46 20.66 -1.62 16.65
CA PRO A 46 20.05 -1.76 15.33
C PRO A 46 18.56 -2.15 15.39
N ALA A 47 17.77 -1.64 14.45
CA ALA A 47 16.38 -2.06 14.25
C ALA A 47 16.31 -3.18 13.21
N GLN A 48 15.45 -4.18 13.42
CA GLN A 48 15.34 -5.35 12.55
C GLN A 48 13.89 -5.62 12.19
N MET A 49 13.65 -6.00 10.94
CA MET A 49 12.37 -6.52 10.46
C MET A 49 12.59 -7.96 10.02
N MET A 50 12.24 -8.91 10.88
CA MET A 50 12.37 -10.34 10.62
C MET A 50 11.09 -10.85 9.95
N VAL A 51 11.21 -11.40 8.73
CA VAL A 51 10.07 -11.90 7.95
C VAL A 51 10.34 -13.36 7.57
N ASP A 52 9.63 -14.28 8.22
CA ASP A 52 9.83 -15.73 8.01
C ASP A 52 9.19 -16.23 6.71
N TYR A 53 8.01 -15.70 6.35
CA TYR A 53 7.36 -16.01 5.07
C TYR A 53 6.37 -14.93 4.66
N VAL A 54 6.19 -14.81 3.34
CA VAL A 54 5.06 -14.12 2.73
C VAL A 54 4.35 -15.14 1.83
N ARG A 55 3.06 -15.37 2.09
CA ARG A 55 2.24 -16.32 1.32
C ARG A 55 1.02 -15.59 0.80
N VAL A 56 0.79 -15.71 -0.51
CA VAL A 56 -0.37 -15.12 -1.20
C VAL A 56 -1.22 -16.25 -1.73
N TYR A 57 -2.51 -16.19 -1.46
CA TYR A 57 -3.48 -17.19 -1.89
C TYR A 57 -4.58 -16.52 -2.69
N GLN A 58 -5.04 -17.18 -3.74
CA GLN A 58 -6.22 -16.80 -4.48
C GLN A 58 -7.36 -17.73 -4.11
N LYS A 59 -8.56 -17.20 -3.93
CA LYS A 59 -9.76 -18.02 -3.77
C LYS A 59 -9.87 -18.92 -5.00
N ARG A 60 -9.97 -20.23 -4.79
CA ARG A 60 -10.34 -21.14 -5.88
C ARG A 60 -11.75 -20.80 -6.33
N GLU A 61 -11.91 -20.62 -7.63
CA GLU A 61 -13.23 -20.51 -8.25
C GLU A 61 -14.00 -21.81 -7.96
N SER A 62 -15.31 -21.68 -7.71
CA SER A 62 -16.24 -22.78 -7.41
C SER A 62 -17.15 -23.02 -8.59
#